data_AF-A0A921HC77-F1
#
_entry.id   AF-A0A921HC77-F1
#
_cell.length_a   1.000
_cell.length_b   1.000
_cell.length_c   1.000
_cell.angle_alpha   90.00
_cell.angle_beta   90.00
_cell.angle_gamma   90.00
#
_symmetry.space_group_name_H-M   'P 1'
#
loop_
_entity.id
_entity.type
_entity.pdbx_description
1 polymer ?
#
loop_
_entity_poly.entity_id
_entity_poly.type
_entity_poly.pdbx_seq_one_letter_code
_entity_poly.pdbx_strand_id
1 'polypeptide(L)'
;MQNREQLSAYMDGEDVERGFVESLCQDKALQQTWSTLHIARSVMRNESEVILDISFTEKMAALIEAEPTVQLQEQPKPETVAVPKVSFWAKAKKYVMPVVQTAVAASVCLIAVFSIQNLNKGSETETTVSPALQTLPFTQSVQEVSYNVSHKNVPSKEQLEQQNKRLNEILQNYQLQRRLYSDLKAE
;
A
#
# COMPACT_ATOMS: atom_id res chain seq x y z
N MET A 1 -7.19 -3.34 -42.68
CA MET A 1 -6.64 -4.43 -41.86
C MET A 1 -5.67 -3.89 -40.82
N GLN A 2 -4.67 -3.11 -41.24
CA GLN A 2 -3.68 -2.45 -40.38
C GLN A 2 -4.26 -1.73 -39.14
N ASN A 3 -5.34 -0.95 -39.28
CA ASN A 3 -5.93 -0.22 -38.13
C ASN A 3 -6.50 -1.16 -37.04
N ARG A 4 -6.94 -2.38 -37.40
CA ARG A 4 -7.47 -3.35 -36.42
C ARG A 4 -6.34 -4.04 -35.65
N GLU A 5 -5.21 -4.26 -36.31
CA GLU A 5 -4.00 -4.80 -35.67
C GLU A 5 -3.43 -3.79 -34.68
N GLN A 6 -3.33 -2.52 -35.08
CA GLN A 6 -2.95 -1.42 -34.19
C GLN A 6 -3.91 -1.28 -33.01
N LEU A 7 -5.23 -1.44 -33.24
CA LEU A 7 -6.21 -1.42 -32.16
C LEU A 7 -6.01 -2.55 -31.16
N SER A 8 -5.74 -3.76 -31.64
CA SER A 8 -5.46 -4.91 -30.79
C SER A 8 -4.17 -4.71 -29.99
N ALA A 9 -3.10 -4.25 -30.64
CA ALA A 9 -1.84 -3.92 -29.99
C ALA A 9 -2.04 -2.87 -28.89
N TYR A 10 -2.78 -1.80 -29.18
CA TYR A 10 -3.13 -0.78 -28.19
C TYR A 10 -3.93 -1.35 -27.01
N MET A 11 -4.89 -2.25 -27.27
CA MET A 11 -5.69 -2.92 -26.25
C MET A 11 -4.84 -3.83 -25.32
N ASP A 12 -3.72 -4.35 -25.83
CA ASP A 12 -2.78 -5.18 -25.10
C ASP A 12 -1.69 -4.36 -24.38
N GLY A 13 -1.68 -3.04 -24.56
CA GLY A 13 -0.72 -2.12 -23.94
C GLY A 13 0.62 -2.04 -24.69
N GLU A 14 0.67 -2.54 -25.93
CA GLU A 14 1.84 -2.43 -26.80
C GLU A 14 1.96 -1.01 -27.39
N ASP A 15 3.16 -0.66 -27.84
CA ASP A 15 3.43 0.66 -28.43
C ASP A 15 2.71 0.82 -29.77
N VAL A 16 2.02 1.94 -29.93
CA VAL A 16 1.26 2.28 -31.14
C VAL A 16 1.66 3.66 -31.64
N GLU A 17 1.36 3.91 -32.91
CA GLU A 17 1.65 5.19 -33.53
C GLU A 17 1.01 6.36 -32.76
N ARG A 18 1.78 7.43 -32.50
CA ARG A 18 1.37 8.57 -31.66
C ARG A 18 0.07 9.26 -32.08
N GLY A 19 -0.36 9.12 -33.34
CA GLY A 19 -1.62 9.67 -33.86
C GLY A 19 -2.79 8.68 -33.90
N PHE A 20 -2.58 7.42 -33.53
CA PHE A 20 -3.61 6.38 -33.62
C PHE A 20 -4.78 6.62 -32.66
N VAL A 21 -4.51 7.13 -31.46
CA VAL A 21 -5.57 7.41 -30.47
C VAL A 21 -6.51 8.51 -30.98
N GLU A 22 -5.98 9.53 -31.64
CA GLU A 22 -6.79 10.60 -32.22
C GLU A 22 -7.66 10.09 -33.38
N SER A 23 -7.10 9.23 -34.25
CA SER A 23 -7.88 8.62 -35.32
C SER A 23 -8.95 7.65 -34.79
N LEU A 24 -8.65 6.91 -33.71
CA LEU A 24 -9.62 6.09 -32.98
C LEU A 24 -10.77 6.93 -32.40
N CYS A 25 -10.50 8.12 -31.86
CA CYS A 25 -11.53 9.02 -31.34
C CYS A 25 -12.42 9.62 -32.43
N GLN A 26 -11.97 9.70 -33.68
CA GLN A 26 -12.75 10.24 -34.80
C GLN A 26 -13.55 9.15 -35.55
N ASP A 27 -13.09 7.89 -35.54
CA ASP A 27 -13.70 6.80 -36.29
C ASP A 27 -14.67 5.95 -35.44
N LYS A 28 -15.97 6.06 -35.76
CA LYS A 28 -17.04 5.27 -35.09
C LYS A 28 -16.90 3.76 -35.29
N ALA A 29 -16.41 3.29 -36.44
CA ALA A 29 -16.28 1.86 -36.71
C ALA A 29 -15.15 1.22 -35.87
N LEU A 30 -14.06 1.98 -35.66
CA LEU A 30 -12.99 1.58 -34.76
C LEU A 30 -13.43 1.58 -33.30
N GLN A 31 -14.21 2.59 -32.86
CA GLN A 31 -14.80 2.62 -31.52
C GLN A 31 -15.73 1.43 -31.26
N GLN A 32 -16.56 1.05 -32.24
CA GLN A 32 -17.41 -0.13 -32.11
C GLN A 32 -16.58 -1.42 -32.01
N THR A 33 -15.50 -1.53 -32.79
CA THR A 33 -14.58 -2.67 -32.71
C THR A 33 -13.91 -2.71 -31.33
N TRP A 34 -13.45 -1.58 -30.81
CA TRP A 34 -12.87 -1.44 -29.47
C TRP A 34 -13.82 -1.92 -28.37
N SER A 35 -15.06 -1.43 -28.40
CA SER A 35 -16.10 -1.86 -27.46
C SER A 35 -16.34 -3.37 -27.52
N THR A 36 -16.44 -3.94 -28.72
CA THR A 36 -16.67 -5.38 -28.93
C THR A 36 -15.54 -6.23 -28.35
N LEU A 37 -14.28 -5.81 -28.54
CA LEU A 37 -13.11 -6.51 -28.01
C LEU A 37 -13.08 -6.48 -26.48
N HIS A 38 -13.40 -5.36 -25.86
CA HIS A 38 -13.50 -5.25 -24.40
C HIS A 38 -14.62 -6.12 -23.82
N ILE A 39 -15.80 -6.12 -24.46
CA ILE A 39 -16.91 -6.99 -24.05
C ILE A 39 -16.49 -8.47 -24.14
N ALA A 40 -15.89 -8.89 -25.26
CA ALA A 40 -15.42 -10.25 -25.44
C ALA A 40 -14.39 -10.63 -24.36
N ARG A 41 -13.43 -9.75 -24.07
CA ARG A 41 -12.43 -9.93 -23.01
C ARG A 41 -13.07 -10.09 -21.63
N SER A 42 -14.04 -9.25 -21.27
CA SER A 42 -14.72 -9.33 -19.97
C SER A 42 -15.58 -10.59 -19.84
N VAL A 43 -16.22 -11.04 -20.92
CA VAL A 43 -16.94 -12.33 -20.95
C VAL A 43 -15.98 -13.50 -20.76
N MET A 44 -14.84 -13.51 -21.47
CA MET A 44 -13.85 -14.58 -21.36
C MET A 44 -13.24 -14.69 -19.95
N ARG A 45 -13.09 -13.57 -19.25
CA ARG A 45 -12.56 -13.52 -17.88
C ARG A 45 -13.65 -13.68 -16.82
N ASN A 46 -14.91 -13.79 -17.22
CA ASN A 46 -16.07 -13.88 -16.34
C ASN A 46 -16.12 -12.72 -15.33
N GLU A 47 -15.74 -11.51 -15.78
CA GLU A 47 -15.65 -10.30 -14.96
C GLU A 47 -17.03 -9.66 -14.69
N SER A 48 -18.02 -9.89 -15.56
CA SER A 48 -19.35 -9.31 -15.43
C SER A 48 -20.44 -10.28 -15.87
N GLU A 49 -21.47 -10.45 -15.04
CA GLU A 49 -22.72 -11.15 -15.38
C GLU A 49 -23.66 -10.27 -16.23
N VAL A 50 -23.42 -8.95 -16.22
CA VAL A 50 -24.24 -7.95 -16.91
C VAL A 50 -23.46 -7.35 -18.07
N ILE A 51 -23.95 -7.57 -19.28
CA ILE A 51 -23.43 -6.90 -20.47
C ILE A 51 -24.22 -5.60 -20.65
N LEU A 52 -23.55 -4.47 -20.45
CA LEU A 52 -24.13 -3.16 -20.66
C LEU A 52 -24.25 -2.90 -22.17
N ASP A 53 -25.40 -2.39 -22.57
CA ASP A 53 -25.65 -2.00 -23.96
C ASP A 53 -24.83 -0.75 -24.33
N ILE A 54 -24.54 -0.58 -25.62
CA ILE A 54 -23.81 0.57 -26.18
C ILE A 54 -24.50 1.90 -25.81
N SER A 55 -25.83 1.89 -25.71
CA SER A 55 -26.62 3.04 -25.29
C SER A 55 -26.32 3.53 -23.86
N PHE A 56 -25.75 2.69 -22.99
CA PHE A 56 -25.31 3.11 -21.67
C PHE A 56 -24.11 4.07 -21.77
N THR A 57 -23.11 3.71 -22.57
CA THR A 57 -21.90 4.53 -22.77
C THR A 57 -22.25 5.87 -23.40
N GLU A 58 -23.21 5.90 -24.34
CA GLU A 58 -23.71 7.13 -24.95
C GLU A 58 -24.40 8.05 -23.93
N LYS A 59 -25.26 7.50 -23.08
CA LYS A 59 -25.91 8.26 -22.00
C LYS A 59 -24.89 8.81 -21.00
N MET A 60 -23.89 7.99 -20.66
CA MET A 60 -22.82 8.42 -19.76
C MET A 60 -22.00 9.56 -20.37
N ALA A 61 -21.64 9.46 -21.65
CA ALA A 61 -20.93 10.52 -22.36
C ALA A 61 -21.73 11.83 -22.36
N ALA A 62 -23.05 11.76 -22.60
CA ALA A 62 -23.93 12.93 -22.56
C ALA A 62 -24.04 13.54 -21.15
N LEU A 63 -24.06 12.71 -20.10
CA LEU A 63 -24.07 13.18 -18.72
C LEU A 63 -22.76 13.89 -18.36
N ILE A 64 -21.61 13.33 -18.77
CA ILE A 64 -20.28 13.92 -18.53
C ILE A 64 -20.17 15.27 -19.25
N GLU A 65 -20.68 15.39 -20.48
CA GLU A 65 -20.69 16.67 -21.21
C GLU A 65 -21.59 17.71 -20.54
N ALA A 66 -22.66 17.27 -19.87
CA ALA A 66 -23.56 18.12 -19.11
C ALA A 66 -23.03 18.48 -17.70
N GLU A 67 -21.92 17.89 -17.25
CA GLU A 67 -21.35 18.23 -15.94
C GLU A 67 -20.82 19.67 -15.95
N PRO A 68 -21.19 20.50 -14.96
CA PRO A 68 -20.60 21.82 -14.83
C PRO A 68 -19.11 21.65 -14.59
N THR A 69 -18.28 22.34 -15.37
CA THR A 69 -16.83 22.34 -15.16
C THR A 69 -16.56 22.85 -13.75
N VAL A 70 -16.30 21.93 -12.82
CA VAL A 70 -15.82 22.27 -11.50
C VAL A 70 -14.47 22.91 -11.76
N GLN A 71 -14.42 24.24 -11.71
CA GLN A 71 -13.16 24.94 -11.57
C GLN A 71 -12.60 24.46 -10.25
N LEU A 72 -11.72 23.45 -10.35
CA LEU A 72 -10.82 23.09 -9.27
C LEU A 72 -10.13 24.40 -8.94
N GLN A 73 -10.56 25.05 -7.85
CA GLN A 73 -9.82 26.17 -7.30
C GLN A 73 -8.41 25.67 -7.21
N GLU A 74 -7.51 26.33 -7.95
CA GLU A 74 -6.09 26.05 -7.91
C GLU A 74 -5.75 25.91 -6.44
N GLN A 75 -5.37 24.69 -6.01
CA GLN A 75 -4.84 24.52 -4.67
C GLN A 75 -3.78 25.61 -4.55
N PRO A 76 -3.81 26.44 -3.49
CA PRO A 76 -2.89 27.56 -3.38
C PRO A 76 -1.50 26.98 -3.57
N LYS A 77 -0.92 27.28 -4.75
CA LYS A 77 0.47 27.01 -5.07
C LYS A 77 1.21 27.42 -3.81
N PRO A 78 2.09 26.58 -3.20
CA PRO A 78 2.78 26.99 -2.00
C PRO A 78 3.51 28.28 -2.36
N GLU A 79 2.93 29.41 -1.96
CA GLU A 79 3.55 30.70 -2.08
C GLU A 79 4.88 30.47 -1.37
N THR A 80 5.96 30.67 -2.11
CA THR A 80 7.28 30.83 -1.52
C THR A 80 7.08 31.80 -0.38
N VAL A 81 7.04 31.28 0.85
CA VAL A 81 6.71 32.05 2.03
C VAL A 81 7.75 33.15 2.06
N ALA A 82 7.36 34.33 1.60
CA ALA A 82 8.14 35.54 1.75
C ALA A 82 8.19 35.74 3.25
N VAL A 83 9.27 35.26 3.87
CA VAL A 83 9.48 35.26 5.31
C VAL A 83 9.20 36.68 5.80
N PRO A 84 8.05 36.95 6.46
CA PRO A 84 7.88 38.25 7.06
C PRO A 84 8.96 38.33 8.14
N LYS A 85 9.70 39.45 8.16
CA LYS A 85 10.72 39.73 9.17
C LYS A 85 10.07 39.84 10.55
N VAL A 86 9.69 38.72 11.15
CA VAL A 86 9.19 38.67 12.52
C VAL A 86 10.37 38.47 13.46
N SER A 87 10.89 39.64 13.85
CA SER A 87 11.29 40.02 15.21
C SER A 87 11.52 38.85 16.18
N PHE A 88 12.79 38.67 16.59
CA PHE A 88 13.37 37.96 17.76
C PHE A 88 12.60 36.83 18.48
N TRP A 89 11.29 36.94 18.70
CA TRP A 89 10.39 35.94 19.27
C TRP A 89 10.33 34.60 18.50
N ALA A 90 10.53 34.61 17.18
CA ALA A 90 10.58 33.37 16.39
C ALA A 90 11.81 32.50 16.72
N LYS A 91 12.92 33.11 17.16
CA LYS A 91 14.11 32.38 17.61
C LYS A 91 13.91 31.78 19.00
N ALA A 92 13.20 32.48 19.90
CA ALA A 92 12.85 31.95 21.22
C ALA A 92 11.92 30.72 21.11
N LYS A 93 10.93 30.73 20.21
CA LYS A 93 10.08 29.56 19.94
C LYS A 93 10.88 28.31 19.57
N LYS A 94 11.97 28.43 18.81
CA LYS A 94 12.82 27.27 18.42
C LYS A 94 13.49 26.58 19.62
N TYR A 95 13.83 27.31 20.68
CA TYR A 95 14.42 26.72 21.89
C TYR A 95 13.35 26.23 22.88
N VAL A 96 12.15 26.80 22.86
CA VAL A 96 11.04 26.40 23.74
C VAL A 96 10.31 25.16 23.20
N MET A 97 10.23 24.99 21.88
CA MET A 97 9.55 23.84 21.24
C MET A 97 10.05 22.46 21.72
N PRO A 98 11.37 22.19 21.80
CA PRO A 98 11.85 20.91 22.32
C PRO A 98 11.58 20.74 23.82
N VAL A 99 11.59 21.82 24.61
CA VAL A 99 11.28 21.77 26.05
C VAL A 99 9.82 21.35 26.28
N VAL A 100 8.88 21.87 25.49
CA VAL A 100 7.45 21.52 25.59
C VAL A 100 7.23 20.03 25.29
N GLN A 101 7.93 19.47 24.30
CA GLN A 101 7.85 18.03 24.00
C GLN A 101 8.35 17.16 25.16
N THR A 102 9.47 17.55 25.79
CA THR A 102 9.97 16.83 26.97
C THR A 102 9.04 16.97 28.18
N ALA A 103 8.36 18.10 28.35
CA ALA A 103 7.42 18.33 29.44
C ALA A 103 6.16 17.44 29.35
N VAL A 104 5.65 17.19 28.15
CA VAL A 104 4.51 16.26 27.94
C VAL A 104 4.91 14.83 28.29
N ALA A 105 6.09 14.37 27.85
CA ALA A 105 6.56 13.03 28.19
C ALA A 105 6.87 12.86 29.70
N ALA A 106 7.51 13.86 30.32
CA ALA A 106 7.85 13.83 31.73
C ALA A 106 6.60 13.88 32.63
N SER A 107 5.58 14.64 32.26
CA SER A 107 4.32 14.71 33.01
C SER A 107 3.54 13.39 32.95
N VAL A 108 3.48 12.73 31.80
CA VAL A 108 2.87 11.38 31.68
C VAL A 108 3.64 10.34 32.50
N CYS A 109 4.97 10.39 32.53
CA CYS A 109 5.79 9.52 33.37
C CYS A 109 5.57 9.76 34.87
N LEU A 110 5.52 11.02 35.32
CA LEU A 110 5.24 11.34 36.72
C LEU A 110 3.84 10.87 37.13
N ILE A 111 2.83 11.04 36.28
CA ILE A 111 1.48 10.55 36.55
C ILE A 111 1.46 9.02 36.65
N ALA A 112 2.17 8.30 35.76
CA ALA A 112 2.26 6.84 35.82
C ALA A 112 2.96 6.35 37.10
N VAL A 113 4.10 6.94 37.47
CA VAL A 113 4.85 6.58 38.69
C VAL A 113 4.06 6.94 39.95
N PHE A 114 3.43 8.11 39.99
CA PHE A 114 2.61 8.54 41.12
C PHE A 114 1.33 7.71 41.25
N SER A 115 0.74 7.29 40.14
CA SER A 115 -0.38 6.34 40.10
C SER A 115 0.04 4.99 40.70
N ILE A 116 1.19 4.45 40.31
CA ILE A 116 1.71 3.17 40.83
C ILE A 116 2.08 3.27 42.32
N GLN A 117 2.61 4.40 42.80
CA GLN A 117 2.84 4.62 44.24
C GLN A 117 1.53 4.76 45.04
N ASN A 118 0.50 5.39 44.48
CA ASN A 118 -0.80 5.50 45.14
C ASN A 118 -1.50 4.13 45.21
N LEU A 119 -1.32 3.28 44.20
CA LEU A 119 -1.76 1.88 44.20
C LEU A 119 -0.94 0.98 45.14
N ASN A 120 0.37 1.20 45.25
CA ASN A 120 1.27 0.39 46.10
C ASN A 120 1.40 0.91 47.55
N LYS A 121 0.75 2.01 47.93
CA LYS A 121 0.67 2.45 49.34
C LYS A 121 -0.12 1.49 50.24
N GLY A 122 -0.57 0.34 49.71
CA GLY A 122 -1.10 -0.79 50.47
C GLY A 122 -0.33 -2.10 50.31
N SER A 123 0.80 -2.15 49.60
CA SER A 123 1.53 -3.40 49.36
C SER A 123 3.03 -3.19 49.26
N GLU A 124 3.71 -3.38 50.39
CA GLU A 124 5.14 -3.65 50.45
C GLU A 124 5.46 -4.89 49.62
N THR A 125 6.38 -4.79 48.66
CA THR A 125 7.35 -5.85 48.36
C THR A 125 8.38 -5.34 47.35
N GLU A 126 9.63 -5.32 47.80
CA GLU A 126 10.81 -5.10 46.99
C GLU A 126 10.95 -6.21 45.95
N THR A 127 11.24 -5.87 44.69
CA THR A 127 11.98 -6.81 43.83
C THR A 127 12.84 -6.05 42.82
N THR A 128 14.14 -6.18 43.05
CA THR A 128 15.26 -5.83 42.19
C THR A 128 15.08 -6.24 40.73
N VAL A 129 15.27 -5.27 39.84
CA VAL A 129 15.34 -5.41 38.39
C VAL A 129 16.64 -6.09 37.94
N SER A 130 16.53 -7.20 37.21
CA SER A 130 17.59 -7.73 36.34
C SER A 130 17.03 -7.83 34.92
N PRO A 131 17.49 -7.03 33.95
CA PRO A 131 16.98 -7.10 32.59
C PRO A 131 17.63 -8.28 31.86
N ALA A 132 16.99 -9.44 31.87
CA ALA A 132 17.31 -10.49 30.92
C ALA A 132 16.74 -10.08 29.55
N LEU A 133 17.60 -9.93 28.54
CA LEU A 133 17.19 -9.70 27.16
C LEU A 133 16.41 -10.93 26.66
N GLN A 134 15.09 -10.82 26.70
CA GLN A 134 14.15 -11.85 26.28
C GLN A 134 13.98 -11.77 24.76
N THR A 135 14.79 -12.52 24.01
CA THR A 135 14.73 -12.61 22.54
C THR A 135 13.61 -13.53 22.05
N LEU A 136 12.48 -13.55 22.74
CA LEU A 136 11.28 -14.16 22.16
C LEU A 136 10.78 -13.22 21.06
N PRO A 137 10.56 -13.71 19.83
CA PRO A 137 10.10 -12.87 18.75
C PRO A 137 8.74 -12.27 19.14
N PHE A 138 8.73 -10.95 19.28
CA PHE A 138 7.51 -10.15 19.31
C PHE A 138 6.90 -10.18 17.90
N THR A 139 6.33 -11.33 17.52
CA THR A 139 5.52 -11.48 16.31
C THR A 139 4.13 -11.92 16.71
N GLN A 140 3.47 -11.10 17.54
CA GLN A 140 2.04 -11.20 17.84
C GLN A 140 1.35 -9.83 17.81
N SER A 141 1.79 -8.95 16.90
CA SER A 141 0.97 -7.82 16.47
C SER A 141 1.17 -7.59 14.98
N VAL A 142 0.67 -8.54 14.18
CA VAL A 142 0.26 -8.19 12.82
C VAL A 142 -0.91 -7.24 13.00
N GLN A 143 -0.69 -5.96 12.72
CA GLN A 143 -1.74 -4.98 12.65
C GLN A 143 -2.55 -5.28 11.38
N GLU A 144 -3.57 -6.13 11.53
CA GLU A 144 -4.48 -6.52 10.46
C GLU A 144 -5.35 -5.33 10.08
N VAL A 145 -5.11 -4.79 8.89
CA VAL A 145 -6.12 -4.02 8.19
C VAL A 145 -6.60 -4.91 7.05
N SER A 146 -7.70 -5.62 7.32
CA SER A 146 -8.51 -6.39 6.38
C SER A 146 -7.92 -7.71 5.85
N TYR A 147 -8.04 -8.80 6.63
CA TYR A 147 -8.47 -10.07 6.05
C TYR A 147 -9.06 -10.98 7.14
N ASN A 148 -10.38 -11.21 7.08
CA ASN A 148 -11.09 -12.11 8.00
C ASN A 148 -10.78 -13.57 7.61
N VAL A 149 -9.73 -14.15 8.19
CA VAL A 149 -9.46 -15.59 8.09
C VAL A 149 -9.72 -16.20 9.45
N SER A 150 -10.70 -17.09 9.49
CA SER A 150 -11.09 -17.83 10.69
C SER A 150 -9.88 -18.46 11.38
N HIS A 151 -9.70 -18.10 12.66
CA HIS A 151 -8.73 -18.67 13.58
C HIS A 151 -9.05 -20.15 13.81
N LYS A 152 -8.57 -21.03 12.94
CA LYS A 152 -8.59 -22.47 13.20
C LYS A 152 -7.36 -23.08 12.58
N ASN A 153 -6.29 -23.06 13.38
CA ASN A 153 -5.12 -23.94 13.38
C ASN A 153 -3.89 -23.12 13.77
N VAL A 154 -3.69 -22.95 15.07
CA VAL A 154 -2.31 -22.80 15.57
C VAL A 154 -1.64 -24.14 15.25
N PRO A 155 -0.66 -24.20 14.34
CA PRO A 155 -0.05 -25.47 13.95
C PRO A 155 0.55 -26.15 15.19
N SER A 156 0.23 -27.43 15.38
CA SER A 156 0.77 -28.23 16.48
C SER A 156 2.30 -28.25 16.42
N LYS A 157 2.98 -28.35 17.55
CA LYS A 157 4.46 -28.34 17.63
C LYS A 157 5.09 -29.37 16.67
N GLU A 158 4.47 -30.54 16.52
CA GLU A 158 4.92 -31.58 15.58
C GLU A 158 4.81 -31.15 14.11
N GLN A 159 3.76 -30.39 13.76
CA GLN A 159 3.59 -29.84 12.41
C GLN A 159 4.61 -28.74 12.12
N LEU A 160 5.01 -27.95 13.13
CA LEU A 160 6.08 -26.97 13.01
C LEU A 160 7.44 -27.65 12.80
N GLU A 161 7.74 -28.72 13.55
CA GLU A 161 8.97 -29.50 13.35
C GLU A 161 9.03 -30.16 11.97
N GLN A 162 7.92 -30.70 11.47
CA GLN A 162 7.86 -31.25 10.11
C GLN A 162 8.06 -30.18 9.03
N GLN A 163 7.49 -28.99 9.21
CA GLN A 163 7.71 -27.85 8.30
C GLN A 163 9.17 -27.38 8.33
N ASN A 164 9.77 -27.29 9.51
CA ASN A 164 11.18 -26.93 9.66
C ASN A 164 12.11 -27.95 8.99
N LYS A 165 11.82 -29.25 9.11
CA LYS A 165 12.57 -30.31 8.41
C LYS A 165 12.50 -30.14 6.89
N ARG A 166 11.29 -29.94 6.35
CA ARG A 166 11.10 -29.71 4.90
C ARG A 166 11.82 -28.45 4.42
N LEU A 167 11.76 -27.36 5.18
CA LEU A 167 12.43 -26.11 4.83
C LEU A 167 13.95 -26.28 4.80
N ASN A 168 14.51 -27.04 5.75
CA ASN A 168 15.94 -27.32 5.79
C ASN A 168 16.42 -28.12 4.57
N GLU A 169 15.64 -29.11 4.13
CA GLU A 169 15.94 -29.89 2.91
C GLU A 169 15.89 -29.02 1.64
N ILE A 170 14.90 -28.12 1.55
CA ILE A 170 14.79 -27.17 0.43
C ILE A 170 15.99 -26.22 0.42
N LEU A 171 16.38 -25.70 1.59
CA LEU A 171 17.50 -24.77 1.71
C LEU A 171 18.83 -25.42 1.31
N GLN A 172 19.04 -26.67 1.73
CA GLN A 172 20.21 -27.44 1.33
C GLN A 172 20.25 -27.68 -0.18
N ASN A 173 19.13 -28.07 -0.79
CA ASN A 173 19.02 -28.23 -2.24
C ASN A 173 19.25 -26.91 -2.99
N TYR A 174 18.71 -25.81 -2.50
CA TYR A 174 18.91 -24.50 -3.10
C TYR A 174 20.38 -24.08 -3.09
N GLN A 175 21.10 -24.35 -2.01
CA GLN A 175 22.55 -24.07 -1.94
C GLN A 175 23.34 -24.93 -2.93
N LEU A 176 22.98 -26.22 -3.10
CA LEU A 176 23.60 -27.09 -4.09
C LEU A 176 23.35 -26.60 -5.51
N GLN A 177 22.10 -26.28 -5.86
CA GLN A 177 21.79 -25.67 -7.15
C GLN A 177 22.59 -24.40 -7.37
N ARG A 178 22.65 -23.51 -6.38
CA ARG A 178 23.39 -22.25 -6.50
C ARG A 178 24.88 -22.47 -6.78
N ARG A 179 25.50 -23.51 -6.20
CA ARG A 179 26.89 -23.88 -6.50
C ARG A 179 27.03 -24.44 -7.92
N LEU A 180 26.16 -25.36 -8.32
CA LEU A 180 26.17 -25.89 -9.68
C LEU A 180 25.98 -24.77 -10.72
N TYR A 181 25.06 -23.84 -10.48
CA TYR A 181 24.85 -22.68 -11.34
C TYR A 181 26.00 -21.67 -11.28
N SER A 182 26.71 -21.52 -10.16
CA SER A 182 27.91 -20.67 -10.10
C SER A 182 29.09 -21.28 -10.84
N ASP A 183 29.25 -22.61 -10.75
CA ASP A 183 30.32 -23.35 -11.42
C ASP A 183 30.06 -23.39 -12.94
N LEU A 184 28.82 -23.62 -13.39
CA LEU A 184 28.43 -23.57 -14.80
C LEU A 184 28.62 -22.16 -15.43
N LYS A 185 28.62 -21.11 -14.62
CA LYS A 185 28.83 -19.73 -15.09
C LYS A 185 30.31 -19.31 -15.05
N ALA A 186 31.16 -20.09 -14.39
CA ALA A 186 32.59 -19.84 -14.25
C ALA A 186 33.44 -20.57 -15.32
N GLU A 187 32.83 -21.48 -16.08
CA GLU A 187 33.37 -22.14 -17.28
C GLU A 187 32.86 -21.45 -18.55
#